data_AF-A0A1L0FW72-F1
#
_entry.id   AF-A0A1L0FW72-F1
#
_cell.length_a   1.000
_cell.length_b   1.000
_cell.length_c   1.000
_cell.angle_alpha   90.00
_cell.angle_beta   90.00
_cell.angle_gamma   90.00
#
_symmetry.space_group_name_H-M   'P 1'
#
loop_
_entity.id
_entity.type
_entity.pdbx_description
1 polymer ?
#
loop_
_entity_poly.entity_id
_entity_poly.type
_entity_poly.pdbx_seq_one_letter_code
_entity_poly.pdbx_strand_id
1 'polypeptide(L)'
;MTDSVYTGEDFADKVKKQVEFYFSDSNLQTDRFLWRIYEANDGWVELKTILTFGRMRQFRPEEKVIEALKTSDKLTLSANEDMIRRTAPLKDFSELKNTRKRNSVHIEGFPTGVSQEELEEWVNTKIVPNLPKEKSVSSIRRIRSRSNKEFFGVVDVEFRTLEDAEYFLGVAIAFPQGIVADGEVDEKDHLKKMSLLTFREMRESGKRFGVNEVTKRRNSFKDNQRKKFRKGRNDSEAVSEEDEKKEETKEETKEETKEETKEETKEETKEETKEETKEAKE
;
A
#
# COMPACT_ATOMS: atom_id res chain seq x y z
N MET A 1 -17.21 1.15 -22.90
CA MET A 1 -15.74 1.05 -22.80
C MET A 1 -15.39 -0.25 -23.48
N THR A 2 -14.63 -0.19 -24.58
CA THR A 2 -14.16 -1.39 -25.27
C THR A 2 -13.16 -2.10 -24.36
N ASP A 3 -13.50 -3.28 -23.87
CA ASP A 3 -12.56 -4.16 -23.17
C ASP A 3 -11.48 -4.55 -24.18
N SER A 4 -10.38 -3.78 -24.20
CA SER A 4 -9.22 -4.09 -25.02
C SER A 4 -8.65 -5.41 -24.54
N VAL A 5 -8.82 -6.46 -25.34
CA VAL A 5 -8.27 -7.79 -25.04
C VAL A 5 -6.76 -7.75 -25.28
N TYR A 6 -5.98 -8.20 -24.30
CA TYR A 6 -4.53 -8.29 -24.42
C TYR A 6 -4.15 -9.45 -25.35
N THR A 7 -3.36 -9.17 -26.39
CA THR A 7 -2.95 -10.16 -27.41
C THR A 7 -1.43 -10.34 -27.51
N GLY A 8 -0.66 -9.91 -26.52
CA GLY A 8 0.79 -10.09 -26.50
C GLY A 8 1.20 -11.56 -26.34
N GLU A 9 2.39 -11.91 -26.85
CA GLU A 9 2.94 -13.28 -26.77
C GLU A 9 3.27 -13.71 -25.32
N ASP A 10 3.49 -12.73 -24.43
CA ASP A 10 3.73 -12.87 -23.00
C ASP A 10 2.43 -12.97 -22.16
N PHE A 11 1.29 -13.26 -22.80
CA PHE A 11 -0.02 -13.37 -22.14
C PHE A 11 0.02 -14.25 -20.88
N ALA A 12 0.57 -15.47 -21.02
CA ALA A 12 0.57 -16.44 -19.93
C ALA A 12 1.40 -15.96 -18.72
N ASP A 13 2.55 -15.35 -18.98
CA ASP A 13 3.43 -14.86 -17.93
C ASP A 13 2.87 -13.62 -17.23
N LYS A 14 2.24 -12.70 -17.97
CA LYS A 14 1.54 -11.55 -17.38
C LYS A 14 0.38 -11.97 -16.50
N VAL A 15 -0.45 -12.90 -16.96
CA VAL A 15 -1.56 -13.47 -16.17
C VAL A 15 -1.03 -14.10 -14.89
N LYS A 16 -0.07 -15.01 -15.01
CA LYS A 16 0.53 -15.72 -13.88
C LYS A 16 1.13 -14.74 -12.87
N LYS A 17 1.97 -13.80 -13.32
CA LYS A 17 2.57 -12.78 -12.46
C LYS A 17 1.51 -11.94 -11.74
N GLN A 18 0.45 -11.55 -12.45
CA GLN A 18 -0.59 -10.70 -11.88
C GLN A 18 -1.44 -11.44 -10.84
N VAL A 19 -1.83 -12.69 -11.11
CA VAL A 19 -2.62 -13.49 -10.16
C VAL A 19 -1.76 -13.93 -8.97
N GLU A 20 -0.51 -14.37 -9.19
CA GLU A 20 0.42 -14.66 -8.10
C GLU A 20 0.64 -13.45 -7.19
N PHE A 21 0.68 -12.23 -7.74
CA PHE A 21 0.76 -11.02 -6.94
C PHE A 21 -0.49 -10.83 -6.07
N TYR A 22 -1.71 -11.07 -6.59
CA TYR A 22 -2.93 -10.91 -5.78
C TYR A 22 -2.94 -11.83 -4.56
N PHE A 23 -2.48 -13.06 -4.74
CA PHE A 23 -2.35 -14.05 -3.68
C PHE A 23 -1.02 -13.98 -2.91
N SER A 24 -0.14 -13.01 -3.22
CA SER A 24 1.11 -12.85 -2.49
C SER A 24 0.87 -12.42 -1.05
N ASP A 25 1.83 -12.71 -0.16
CA ASP A 25 1.79 -12.27 1.24
C ASP A 25 1.58 -10.75 1.36
N SER A 26 2.29 -9.99 0.53
CA SER A 26 2.25 -8.52 0.56
C SER A 26 0.93 -7.91 0.10
N ASN A 27 0.15 -8.62 -0.72
CA ASN A 27 -1.15 -8.11 -1.19
C ASN A 27 -2.34 -8.72 -0.44
N LEU A 28 -2.39 -10.05 -0.30
CA LEU A 28 -3.59 -10.78 0.13
C LEU A 28 -4.11 -10.33 1.49
N GLN A 29 -3.24 -10.07 2.45
CA GLN A 29 -3.61 -9.58 3.80
C GLN A 29 -3.93 -8.08 3.84
N THR A 30 -3.60 -7.32 2.79
CA THR A 30 -3.84 -5.87 2.72
C THR A 30 -5.07 -5.52 1.90
N ASP A 31 -5.44 -6.38 0.95
CA ASP A 31 -6.63 -6.23 0.15
C ASP A 31 -7.85 -6.76 0.92
N ARG A 32 -8.61 -5.83 1.54
CA ARG A 32 -9.80 -6.18 2.33
C ARG A 32 -10.84 -6.98 1.55
N PHE A 33 -10.96 -6.78 0.25
CA PHE A 33 -11.96 -7.49 -0.56
C PHE A 33 -11.51 -8.94 -0.79
N LEU A 34 -10.29 -9.12 -1.28
CA LEU A 34 -9.76 -10.45 -1.56
C LEU A 34 -9.59 -11.26 -0.27
N TRP A 35 -9.10 -10.62 0.80
CA TRP A 35 -8.94 -11.26 2.12
C TRP A 35 -10.25 -11.85 2.65
N ARG A 36 -11.35 -11.07 2.60
CA ARG A 36 -12.66 -11.53 3.09
C ARG A 36 -13.17 -12.76 2.35
N ILE A 37 -13.01 -12.80 1.03
CA ILE A 37 -13.43 -13.95 0.22
C ILE A 37 -12.54 -15.15 0.51
N TYR A 38 -11.23 -14.92 0.62
CA TYR A 38 -10.25 -15.96 0.94
C TYR A 38 -10.54 -16.60 2.31
N GLU A 39 -10.77 -15.80 3.34
CA GLU A 39 -11.06 -16.28 4.70
C GLU A 39 -12.42 -17.00 4.78
N ALA A 40 -13.45 -16.51 4.07
CA ALA A 40 -14.78 -17.11 4.10
C ALA A 40 -14.87 -18.49 3.41
N ASN A 41 -13.99 -18.75 2.43
CA ASN A 41 -14.06 -19.93 1.56
C ASN A 41 -12.85 -20.86 1.73
N ASP A 42 -12.24 -20.93 2.92
CA ASP A 42 -11.09 -21.81 3.21
C ASP A 42 -9.94 -21.66 2.19
N GLY A 43 -9.67 -20.40 1.82
CA GLY A 43 -8.63 -20.00 0.88
C GLY A 43 -9.00 -20.08 -0.60
N TRP A 44 -10.17 -20.61 -0.96
CA TRP A 44 -10.60 -20.71 -2.35
C TRP A 44 -11.27 -19.43 -2.83
N VAL A 45 -10.90 -18.97 -4.03
CA VAL A 45 -11.47 -17.79 -4.65
C VAL A 45 -11.86 -18.11 -6.09
N GLU A 46 -13.07 -17.74 -6.49
CA GLU A 46 -13.56 -17.95 -7.85
C GLU A 46 -12.70 -17.20 -8.89
N LEU A 47 -12.30 -17.92 -9.94
CA LEU A 47 -11.57 -17.34 -11.07
C LEU A 47 -12.37 -16.20 -11.72
N LYS A 48 -13.69 -16.36 -11.83
CA LYS A 48 -14.60 -15.31 -12.35
C LYS A 48 -14.47 -14.01 -11.57
N THR A 49 -14.34 -14.08 -10.25
CA THR A 49 -14.14 -12.92 -9.38
C THR A 49 -12.81 -12.23 -9.71
N ILE A 50 -11.72 -12.99 -9.85
CA ILE A 50 -10.40 -12.45 -10.23
C ILE A 50 -10.45 -11.77 -11.61
N LEU A 51 -11.17 -12.34 -12.57
CA LEU A 51 -11.31 -11.76 -13.92
C LEU A 51 -12.10 -10.44 -13.96
N THR A 52 -12.80 -10.08 -12.87
CA THR A 52 -13.44 -8.75 -12.75
C THR A 52 -12.47 -7.64 -12.31
N PHE A 53 -11.27 -7.98 -11.85
CA PHE A 53 -10.31 -7.03 -11.29
C PHE A 53 -9.77 -6.13 -12.40
N GLY A 54 -9.50 -4.86 -12.08
CA GLY A 54 -9.17 -3.84 -13.08
C GLY A 54 -8.02 -4.23 -14.02
N ARG A 55 -6.96 -4.88 -13.50
CA ARG A 55 -5.82 -5.33 -14.33
C ARG A 55 -6.07 -6.67 -15.04
N MET A 56 -7.06 -7.44 -14.59
CA MET A 56 -7.38 -8.75 -15.15
C MET A 56 -8.43 -8.70 -16.26
N ARG A 57 -9.24 -7.63 -16.33
CA ARG A 57 -10.33 -7.48 -17.32
C ARG A 57 -9.86 -7.64 -18.77
N GLN A 58 -8.63 -7.24 -19.07
CA GLN A 58 -8.02 -7.34 -20.39
C GLN A 58 -7.62 -8.78 -20.79
N PHE A 59 -7.51 -9.71 -19.84
CA PHE A 59 -7.09 -11.08 -20.13
C PHE A 59 -8.31 -11.95 -20.42
N ARG A 60 -8.56 -12.14 -21.72
CA ARG A 60 -9.60 -13.01 -22.26
C ARG A 60 -9.05 -13.81 -23.44
N PRO A 61 -9.57 -15.02 -23.70
CA PRO A 61 -10.69 -15.68 -23.02
C PRO A 61 -10.27 -16.41 -21.73
N GLU A 62 -11.24 -16.90 -20.95
CA GLU A 62 -11.01 -17.50 -19.61
C GLU A 62 -10.18 -18.80 -19.69
N GLU A 63 -10.34 -19.58 -20.76
CA GLU A 63 -9.63 -20.84 -20.98
C GLU A 63 -8.12 -20.62 -21.05
N LYS A 64 -7.67 -19.54 -21.71
CA LYS A 64 -6.25 -19.18 -21.77
C LYS A 64 -5.69 -18.77 -20.41
N VAL A 65 -6.52 -18.16 -19.56
CA VAL A 65 -6.12 -17.79 -18.20
C VAL A 65 -5.92 -19.05 -17.36
N ILE A 66 -6.83 -20.02 -17.48
CA ILE A 66 -6.71 -21.33 -16.82
C ILE A 66 -5.43 -22.04 -17.25
N GLU A 67 -5.15 -22.11 -18.55
CA GLU A 67 -3.91 -22.71 -19.08
C GLU A 67 -2.66 -22.05 -18.51
N ALA A 68 -2.63 -20.71 -18.43
CA ALA A 68 -1.53 -19.98 -17.83
C ALA A 68 -1.36 -20.33 -16.33
N LEU A 69 -2.46 -20.39 -15.57
CA LEU A 69 -2.44 -20.66 -14.14
C LEU A 69 -2.05 -22.11 -13.80
N LYS A 70 -2.33 -23.08 -14.67
CA LYS A 70 -1.85 -24.46 -14.52
C LYS A 70 -0.32 -24.58 -14.45
N THR A 71 0.39 -23.60 -15.01
CA THR A 71 1.86 -23.56 -15.00
C THR A 71 2.44 -22.85 -13.76
N SER A 72 1.61 -22.36 -12.84
CA SER A 72 2.07 -21.69 -11.62
C SER A 72 2.41 -22.69 -10.53
N ASP A 73 3.58 -22.53 -9.91
CA ASP A 73 4.02 -23.35 -8.78
C ASP A 73 3.42 -22.87 -7.44
N LYS A 74 2.88 -21.65 -7.39
CA LYS A 74 2.41 -21.00 -6.15
C LYS A 74 0.91 -21.13 -5.93
N LEU A 75 0.17 -21.46 -6.99
CA LEU A 75 -1.28 -21.51 -7.00
C LEU A 75 -1.75 -22.91 -7.38
N THR A 76 -2.85 -23.33 -6.78
CA THR A 76 -3.53 -24.59 -7.09
C THR A 76 -4.93 -24.26 -7.61
N LEU A 77 -5.31 -24.90 -8.71
CA LEU A 77 -6.67 -24.85 -9.26
C LEU A 77 -7.53 -25.98 -8.67
N SER A 78 -8.84 -25.74 -8.56
CA SER A 78 -9.81 -26.79 -8.23
C SER A 78 -9.89 -27.84 -9.34
N ALA A 79 -10.50 -28.99 -9.03
CA ALA A 79 -10.73 -30.05 -10.02
C ALA A 79 -11.57 -29.60 -11.24
N ASN A 80 -12.45 -28.60 -11.04
CA ASN A 80 -13.28 -28.01 -12.08
C ASN A 80 -12.66 -26.77 -12.72
N GLU A 81 -11.45 -26.37 -12.31
CA GLU A 81 -10.69 -25.23 -12.84
C GLU A 81 -11.37 -23.86 -12.68
N ASP A 82 -12.35 -23.78 -11.77
CA ASP A 82 -13.19 -22.61 -11.51
C ASP A 82 -12.72 -21.80 -10.28
N MET A 83 -11.90 -22.39 -9.41
CA MET A 83 -11.44 -21.80 -8.16
C MET A 83 -9.91 -21.85 -8.07
N ILE A 84 -9.33 -20.83 -7.43
CA ILE A 84 -7.89 -20.67 -7.22
C ILE A 84 -7.63 -20.60 -5.73
N ARG A 85 -6.57 -21.27 -5.27
CA ARG A 85 -6.05 -21.17 -3.90
C ARG A 85 -4.53 -21.13 -3.90
N ARG A 86 -3.95 -20.54 -2.86
CA ARG A 86 -2.51 -20.65 -2.60
C ARG A 86 -2.10 -22.08 -2.28
N THR A 87 -0.99 -22.52 -2.86
CA THR A 87 -0.38 -23.81 -2.52
C THR A 87 0.33 -23.75 -1.16
N ALA A 88 1.08 -22.67 -0.92
CA ALA A 88 1.78 -22.46 0.34
C ALA A 88 0.88 -21.76 1.38
N PRO A 89 0.99 -22.14 2.67
CA PRO A 89 0.26 -21.48 3.74
C PRO A 89 0.63 -19.99 3.84
N LEU A 90 -0.25 -19.21 4.46
CA LEU A 90 0.02 -17.82 4.79
C LEU A 90 1.07 -17.74 5.89
N LYS A 91 1.94 -16.74 5.80
CA LYS A 91 2.80 -16.36 6.93
C LYS A 91 1.99 -15.59 7.97
N ASP A 92 2.54 -15.55 9.17
CA ASP A 92 1.93 -14.81 10.27
C ASP A 92 1.77 -13.32 9.93
N PHE A 93 0.63 -12.75 10.30
CA PHE A 93 0.29 -11.36 9.97
C PHE A 93 1.22 -10.36 10.66
N SER A 94 1.61 -10.62 11.92
CA SER A 94 2.51 -9.74 12.67
C SER A 94 3.91 -9.74 12.05
N GLU A 95 4.40 -10.92 11.69
CA GLU A 95 5.68 -11.06 10.98
C GLU A 95 5.68 -10.32 9.64
N LEU A 96 4.61 -10.45 8.85
CA LEU A 96 4.47 -9.76 7.57
C LEU A 96 4.37 -8.24 7.74
N LYS A 97 3.60 -7.76 8.72
CA LYS A 97 3.47 -6.33 9.04
C LYS A 97 4.84 -5.75 9.40
N ASN A 98 5.62 -6.44 10.23
CA ASN A 98 6.96 -6.00 10.63
C ASN A 98 7.96 -6.05 9.48
N THR A 99 7.95 -7.11 8.69
CA THR A 99 8.83 -7.26 7.52
C THR A 99 8.55 -6.16 6.49
N ARG A 100 7.27 -5.92 6.19
CA ARG A 100 6.86 -4.86 5.27
C ARG A 100 7.28 -3.49 5.78
N LYS A 101 7.09 -3.19 7.07
CA LYS A 101 7.51 -1.90 7.67
C LYS A 101 9.00 -1.63 7.47
N ARG A 102 9.85 -2.66 7.63
CA ARG A 102 11.31 -2.53 7.52
C ARG A 102 11.82 -2.54 6.08
N ASN A 103 11.23 -3.35 5.21
CA ASN A 103 11.72 -3.55 3.84
C ASN A 103 11.07 -2.60 2.81
N SER A 104 10.20 -1.69 3.25
CA SER A 104 9.55 -0.73 2.35
C SER A 104 10.31 0.59 2.30
N VAL A 105 10.55 1.08 1.09
CA VAL A 105 11.18 2.36 0.80
C VAL A 105 10.15 3.28 0.15
N HIS A 106 10.05 4.49 0.68
CA HIS A 106 9.26 5.58 0.13
C HIS A 106 10.11 6.39 -0.84
N ILE A 107 9.60 6.66 -2.03
CA ILE A 107 10.34 7.35 -3.10
C ILE A 107 9.46 8.49 -3.66
N GLU A 108 10.01 9.68 -3.73
CA GLU A 108 9.37 10.89 -4.27
C GLU A 108 10.13 11.44 -5.48
N GLY A 109 9.40 12.04 -6.42
CA GLY A 109 9.96 12.73 -7.57
C GLY A 109 9.67 12.09 -8.93
N PHE A 110 8.81 11.08 -8.99
CA PHE A 110 8.40 10.50 -10.27
C PHE A 110 7.50 11.46 -11.06
N PRO A 111 7.59 11.49 -12.40
CA PRO A 111 6.64 12.23 -13.22
C PRO A 111 5.20 11.71 -13.03
N THR A 112 4.22 12.62 -13.00
CA THR A 112 2.81 12.28 -12.73
C THR A 112 2.14 11.43 -13.81
N GLY A 113 2.71 11.42 -15.03
CA GLY A 113 2.24 10.61 -16.16
C GLY A 113 2.66 9.14 -16.13
N VAL A 114 3.58 8.75 -15.24
CA VAL A 114 4.17 7.40 -15.25
C VAL A 114 3.11 6.33 -14.98
N SER A 115 3.01 5.37 -15.91
CA SER A 115 2.08 4.26 -15.81
C SER A 115 2.56 3.23 -14.76
N GLN A 116 1.70 2.27 -14.38
CA GLN A 116 2.20 1.22 -13.49
C GLN A 116 3.22 0.35 -14.23
N GLU A 117 2.91 -0.01 -15.47
CA GLU A 117 3.69 -0.95 -16.25
C GLU A 117 5.09 -0.40 -16.51
N GLU A 118 5.19 0.89 -16.85
CA GLU A 118 6.46 1.61 -16.98
C GLU A 118 7.27 1.59 -15.68
N LEU A 119 6.62 1.78 -14.53
CA LEU A 119 7.29 1.76 -13.23
C LEU A 119 7.76 0.35 -12.86
N GLU A 120 6.92 -0.67 -13.09
CA GLU A 120 7.28 -2.07 -12.84
C GLU A 120 8.43 -2.49 -13.77
N GLU A 121 8.41 -2.09 -15.04
CA GLU A 121 9.50 -2.34 -15.99
C GLU A 121 10.78 -1.62 -15.57
N TRP A 122 10.69 -0.34 -15.19
CA TRP A 122 11.84 0.42 -14.71
C TRP A 122 12.47 -0.22 -13.47
N VAL A 123 11.68 -0.61 -12.46
CA VAL A 123 12.19 -1.31 -11.28
C VAL A 123 12.84 -2.65 -11.66
N ASN A 124 12.20 -3.45 -12.51
CA ASN A 124 12.70 -4.77 -12.89
C ASN A 124 13.97 -4.72 -13.76
N THR A 125 14.16 -3.66 -14.56
CA THR A 125 15.30 -3.55 -15.49
C THR A 125 16.45 -2.72 -14.94
N LYS A 126 16.15 -1.65 -14.18
CA LYS A 126 17.15 -0.68 -13.72
C LYS A 126 17.58 -0.87 -12.28
N ILE A 127 16.70 -1.40 -11.44
CA ILE A 127 16.95 -1.52 -10.00
C ILE A 127 17.27 -2.96 -9.61
N VAL A 128 16.35 -3.88 -9.91
CA VAL A 128 16.41 -5.29 -9.50
C VAL A 128 17.74 -6.00 -9.83
N PRO A 129 18.36 -5.84 -11.02
CA PRO A 129 19.59 -6.54 -11.35
C PRO A 129 20.79 -6.18 -10.45
N ASN A 130 20.76 -4.96 -9.89
CA ASN A 130 21.81 -4.38 -9.07
C ASN A 130 21.67 -4.69 -7.57
N LEU A 131 20.54 -5.31 -7.15
CA LEU A 131 20.32 -5.65 -5.75
C LEU A 131 21.26 -6.78 -5.29
N PRO A 132 21.71 -6.79 -4.02
CA PRO A 132 22.73 -7.73 -3.55
C PRO A 132 22.22 -9.17 -3.32
N LYS A 133 20.96 -9.37 -2.88
CA LYS A 133 20.51 -10.65 -2.31
C LYS A 133 19.46 -11.38 -3.14
N GLU A 134 18.17 -11.10 -2.94
CA GLU A 134 17.08 -11.86 -3.60
C GLU A 134 16.65 -11.25 -4.93
N LYS A 135 17.24 -10.10 -5.32
CA LYS A 135 17.03 -9.44 -6.62
C LYS A 135 15.57 -9.45 -7.05
N SER A 136 14.68 -9.10 -6.13
CA SER A 136 13.25 -9.11 -6.37
C SER A 136 12.52 -8.17 -5.42
N VAL A 137 11.35 -7.74 -5.86
CA VAL A 137 10.48 -6.81 -5.15
C VAL A 137 9.15 -7.50 -4.89
N SER A 138 8.63 -7.35 -3.68
CA SER A 138 7.37 -7.94 -3.24
C SER A 138 6.17 -7.11 -3.70
N SER A 139 6.25 -5.77 -3.62
CA SER A 139 5.19 -4.88 -4.08
C SER A 139 5.69 -3.52 -4.55
N ILE A 140 5.01 -2.94 -5.55
CA ILE A 140 5.26 -1.59 -6.07
C ILE A 140 3.93 -0.83 -6.08
N ARG A 141 3.84 0.23 -5.28
CA ARG A 141 2.60 0.96 -5.05
C ARG A 141 2.75 2.43 -5.39
N ARG A 142 2.00 2.87 -6.40
CA ARG A 142 1.82 4.30 -6.70
C ARG A 142 0.86 4.94 -5.70
N ILE A 143 1.30 6.00 -5.05
CA ILE A 143 0.45 6.80 -4.17
C ILE A 143 -0.36 7.78 -5.01
N ARG A 144 -1.68 7.67 -4.88
CA ARG A 144 -2.65 8.46 -5.63
C ARG A 144 -3.50 9.29 -4.69
N SER A 145 -3.96 10.42 -5.18
CA SER A 145 -4.98 11.21 -4.53
C SER A 145 -6.26 10.40 -4.33
N ARG A 146 -6.87 10.52 -3.15
CA ARG A 146 -8.14 9.85 -2.87
C ARG A 146 -9.31 10.48 -3.62
N SER A 147 -9.25 11.78 -3.89
CA SER A 147 -10.35 12.53 -4.53
C SER A 147 -10.37 12.33 -6.04
N ASN A 148 -9.29 12.68 -6.74
CA ASN A 148 -9.22 12.67 -8.20
C ASN A 148 -8.48 11.45 -8.78
N LYS A 149 -7.92 10.56 -7.93
CA LYS A 149 -7.17 9.36 -8.33
C LYS A 149 -5.89 9.64 -9.14
N GLU A 150 -5.44 10.89 -9.17
CA GLU A 150 -4.21 11.28 -9.84
C GLU A 150 -2.99 10.79 -9.08
N PHE A 151 -1.91 10.51 -9.81
CA PHE A 151 -0.66 10.04 -9.26
C PHE A 151 0.16 11.22 -8.73
N PHE A 152 0.60 11.16 -7.47
CA PHE A 152 1.36 12.24 -6.82
C PHE A 152 2.85 12.27 -7.17
N GLY A 153 3.35 11.35 -8.00
CA GLY A 153 4.79 11.21 -8.22
C GLY A 153 5.52 10.50 -7.07
N VAL A 154 4.76 9.76 -6.25
CA VAL A 154 5.24 9.11 -5.03
C VAL A 154 4.98 7.62 -5.08
N VAL A 155 6.01 6.81 -4.83
CA VAL A 155 5.98 5.36 -4.94
C VAL A 155 6.53 4.71 -3.68
N ASP A 156 5.79 3.74 -3.15
CA ASP A 156 6.30 2.81 -2.14
C ASP A 156 6.77 1.52 -2.83
N VAL A 157 8.01 1.12 -2.57
CA VAL A 157 8.60 -0.13 -3.06
C VAL A 157 8.92 -1.03 -1.87
N GLU A 158 8.33 -2.21 -1.84
CA GLU A 158 8.56 -3.22 -0.81
C GLU A 158 9.54 -4.27 -1.33
N PHE A 159 10.76 -4.26 -0.81
CA PHE A 159 11.78 -5.25 -1.16
C PHE A 159 11.55 -6.57 -0.42
N ARG A 160 12.07 -7.65 -0.99
CA ARG A 160 11.92 -8.97 -0.39
C ARG A 160 12.79 -9.14 0.86
N THR A 161 13.96 -8.51 0.88
CA THR A 161 14.89 -8.54 2.00
C THR A 161 15.23 -7.14 2.51
N LEU A 162 15.61 -7.06 3.79
CA LEU A 162 16.09 -5.82 4.41
C LEU A 162 17.39 -5.34 3.76
N GLU A 163 18.32 -6.25 3.47
CA GLU A 163 19.61 -5.94 2.85
C GLU A 163 19.44 -5.28 1.47
N ASP A 164 18.48 -5.75 0.67
CA ASP A 164 18.17 -5.13 -0.62
C ASP A 164 17.58 -3.72 -0.44
N ALA A 165 16.74 -3.51 0.58
CA ALA A 165 16.18 -2.20 0.91
C ALA A 165 17.25 -1.21 1.40
N GLU A 166 18.16 -1.65 2.28
CA GLU A 166 19.27 -0.83 2.80
C GLU A 166 20.26 -0.46 1.71
N TYR A 167 20.63 -1.42 0.84
CA TYR A 167 21.43 -1.15 -0.34
C TYR A 167 20.75 -0.11 -1.24
N PHE A 168 19.46 -0.30 -1.51
CA PHE A 168 18.70 0.63 -2.32
C PHE A 168 18.62 2.03 -1.70
N LEU A 169 18.57 2.16 -0.37
CA LEU A 169 18.63 3.46 0.31
C LEU A 169 20.00 4.14 0.19
N GLY A 170 21.09 3.38 0.10
CA GLY A 170 22.46 3.88 0.06
C GLY A 170 22.96 4.38 -1.30
N VAL A 171 22.30 4.04 -2.41
CA VAL A 171 22.71 4.46 -3.76
C VAL A 171 22.04 5.77 -4.20
N ALA A 172 22.50 6.46 -5.24
CA ALA A 172 21.73 7.53 -5.88
C ALA A 172 20.83 6.96 -6.99
N ILE A 173 19.63 7.51 -7.18
CA ILE A 173 18.70 7.05 -8.23
C ILE A 173 18.07 8.23 -8.97
N ALA A 174 17.84 8.05 -10.26
CA ALA A 174 17.11 8.98 -11.13
C ALA A 174 16.16 8.22 -12.06
N PHE A 175 15.07 8.86 -12.47
CA PHE A 175 14.14 8.30 -13.45
C PHE A 175 14.27 9.08 -14.77
N PRO A 176 14.44 8.41 -15.93
CA PRO A 176 14.33 6.96 -16.18
C PRO A 176 15.63 6.15 -16.05
N GLN A 177 16.75 6.74 -15.64
CA GLN A 177 18.10 6.16 -15.74
C GLN A 177 18.28 4.89 -14.88
N GLY A 178 17.83 4.92 -13.62
CA GLY A 178 18.06 3.86 -12.65
C GLY A 178 18.95 4.29 -11.49
N ILE A 179 19.88 3.40 -11.11
CA ILE A 179 20.98 3.72 -10.19
C ILE A 179 22.01 4.55 -10.96
N VAL A 180 22.35 5.72 -10.43
CA VAL A 180 23.29 6.66 -11.05
C VAL A 180 24.53 6.81 -10.19
N ALA A 181 25.68 7.01 -10.83
CA ALA A 181 26.92 7.32 -10.14
C ALA A 181 26.99 8.80 -9.76
N ASP A 182 27.85 9.14 -8.79
CA ASP A 182 28.05 10.53 -8.35
C ASP A 182 28.47 11.41 -9.53
N GLY A 183 27.70 12.47 -9.79
CA GLY A 183 27.97 13.44 -10.86
C GLY A 183 27.49 13.05 -12.26
N GLU A 184 26.85 11.89 -12.43
CA GLU A 184 26.24 11.49 -13.72
C GLU A 184 24.96 12.27 -14.01
N VAL A 185 24.21 12.59 -12.95
CA VAL A 185 22.96 13.36 -12.99
C VAL A 185 23.05 14.47 -11.94
N ASP A 186 22.45 15.62 -12.22
CA ASP A 186 22.36 16.69 -11.24
C ASP A 186 21.60 16.23 -10.00
N GLU A 187 22.09 16.57 -8.80
CA GLU A 187 21.47 16.16 -7.53
C GLU A 187 19.99 16.57 -7.39
N LYS A 188 19.55 17.56 -8.16
CA LYS A 188 18.15 18.03 -8.21
C LYS A 188 17.21 17.06 -8.92
N ASP A 189 17.75 16.27 -9.86
CA ASP A 189 17.00 15.30 -10.63
C ASP A 189 17.04 13.89 -9.99
N HIS A 190 17.75 13.75 -8.88
CA HIS A 190 17.70 12.55 -8.06
C HIS A 190 16.33 12.40 -7.41
N LEU A 191 15.80 11.17 -7.43
CA LEU A 191 14.61 10.84 -6.66
C LEU A 191 14.94 10.84 -5.18
N LYS A 192 14.11 11.50 -4.39
CA LYS A 192 14.24 11.48 -2.93
C LYS A 192 13.73 10.15 -2.42
N LYS A 193 14.44 9.57 -1.46
CA LYS A 193 14.04 8.29 -0.86
C LYS A 193 14.36 8.24 0.61
N MET A 194 13.54 7.48 1.32
CA MET A 194 13.68 7.23 2.75
C MET A 194 12.95 5.94 3.13
N SER A 195 13.25 5.37 4.29
CA SER A 195 12.47 4.22 4.75
C SER A 195 11.00 4.64 4.96
N LEU A 196 10.06 3.75 4.63
CA LEU A 196 8.64 4.02 4.83
C LEU A 196 8.31 4.27 6.31
N LEU A 197 9.02 3.60 7.21
CA LEU A 197 8.91 3.83 8.65
C LEU A 197 9.29 5.28 9.02
N THR A 198 10.46 5.73 8.57
CA THR A 198 10.93 7.10 8.80
C THR A 198 9.97 8.13 8.21
N PHE A 199 9.43 7.88 7.01
CA PHE A 199 8.43 8.76 6.40
C PHE A 199 7.18 8.91 7.27
N ARG A 200 6.66 7.79 7.81
CA ARG A 200 5.50 7.81 8.71
C ARG A 200 5.78 8.56 10.00
N GLU A 201 6.94 8.32 10.62
CA GLU A 201 7.37 9.04 11.83
C GLU A 201 7.52 10.56 11.60
N MET A 202 8.06 10.97 10.45
CA MET A 202 8.13 12.39 10.07
C MET A 202 6.74 12.99 9.87
N ARG A 203 5.82 12.27 9.23
CA ARG A 203 4.44 12.72 9.02
C ARG A 203 3.68 12.82 10.35
N GLU A 204 3.93 11.92 11.30
CA GLU A 204 3.32 11.96 12.63
C GLU A 204 3.91 13.04 13.53
N SER A 205 5.23 13.21 13.54
CA SER A 205 5.89 14.26 14.33
C SER A 205 5.54 15.66 13.82
N GLY A 206 5.37 15.83 12.50
CA GLY A 206 4.80 17.04 11.90
C GLY A 206 3.38 17.36 12.39
N LYS A 207 2.57 16.35 12.73
CA LYS A 207 1.25 16.53 13.38
C LYS A 207 1.39 16.92 14.86
N ARG A 208 2.44 16.45 15.55
CA ARG A 208 2.69 16.77 16.98
C ARG A 208 3.29 18.16 17.18
N PHE A 209 4.02 18.71 16.21
CA PHE A 209 4.66 20.04 16.30
C PHE A 209 3.68 21.23 16.25
N GLY A 210 2.39 20.99 16.01
CA GLY A 210 1.33 22.01 16.02
C GLY A 210 0.53 22.11 17.32
N VAL A 211 0.81 21.27 18.33
CA VAL A 211 0.07 21.26 19.61
C VAL A 211 1.03 21.49 20.77
N ASN A 212 1.55 22.71 20.88
CA ASN A 212 2.20 23.14 22.12
C ASN A 212 1.18 23.06 23.28
N GLU A 213 1.51 22.37 24.37
CA GLU A 213 0.69 22.26 25.59
C GLU A 213 0.21 23.60 26.16
N VAL A 214 0.85 24.70 25.78
CA VAL A 214 0.49 26.08 26.12
C VAL A 214 -0.86 26.51 25.53
N THR A 215 -1.31 25.96 24.39
CA THR A 215 -2.61 26.32 23.79
C THR A 215 -3.79 25.60 24.44
N LYS A 216 -3.59 24.44 25.10
CA LYS A 216 -4.65 23.76 25.87
C LYS A 216 -5.15 24.59 27.05
N ARG A 217 -4.28 25.38 27.70
CA ARG A 217 -4.67 26.22 28.85
C ARG A 217 -5.38 27.52 28.47
N ARG A 218 -5.32 27.94 27.20
CA ARG A 218 -5.94 29.21 26.75
C ARG A 218 -7.39 29.05 26.27
N ASN A 219 -7.77 27.85 25.87
CA ASN A 219 -9.11 27.58 25.35
C ASN A 219 -10.19 27.33 26.42
N SER A 220 -9.83 27.13 27.70
CA SER A 220 -10.85 26.96 28.76
C SER A 220 -11.43 28.27 29.30
N PHE A 221 -10.90 29.44 28.91
CA PHE A 221 -11.34 30.74 29.41
C PHE A 221 -12.23 31.55 28.45
N LYS A 222 -12.40 31.11 27.20
CA LYS A 222 -13.17 31.87 26.18
C LYS A 222 -14.49 31.24 25.75
N ASP A 223 -14.88 30.10 26.34
CA ASP A 223 -16.11 29.40 25.94
C ASP A 223 -17.39 29.95 26.60
N ASN A 224 -17.27 30.85 27.59
CA ASN A 224 -18.43 31.33 28.35
C ASN A 224 -19.07 32.62 27.84
N GLN A 225 -18.65 33.17 26.69
CA GLN A 225 -19.23 34.40 26.13
C GLN A 225 -19.81 34.29 24.71
N ARG A 226 -19.70 33.15 24.02
CA ARG A 226 -20.16 33.03 22.62
C ARG A 226 -21.60 32.56 22.39
N LYS A 227 -22.37 32.25 23.45
CA LYS A 227 -23.77 31.79 23.31
C LYS A 227 -24.83 32.89 23.06
N LYS A 228 -24.47 34.19 22.95
CA LYS A 228 -25.48 35.27 22.86
C LYS A 228 -25.63 36.02 21.53
N PHE A 229 -24.88 35.72 20.47
CA PHE A 229 -25.02 36.46 19.20
C PHE A 229 -24.90 35.59 17.96
N ARG A 230 -25.94 34.82 17.65
CA ARG A 230 -26.21 34.36 16.27
C ARG A 230 -27.72 34.31 16.01
N LYS A 231 -28.32 35.49 15.83
CA LYS A 231 -29.59 35.63 15.11
C LYS A 231 -29.39 36.69 14.01
N GLY A 232 -29.45 36.23 12.76
CA GLY A 232 -29.64 37.07 11.58
C GLY A 232 -28.41 37.31 10.70
N ARG A 233 -28.53 36.80 9.45
CA ARG A 233 -28.32 37.46 8.15
C ARG A 233 -27.25 36.82 7.24
N ASN A 234 -27.69 36.46 6.02
CA ASN A 234 -26.93 36.37 4.75
C ASN A 234 -26.11 37.68 4.57
N ASP A 235 -25.00 37.77 3.85
CA ASP A 235 -24.64 37.24 2.52
C ASP A 235 -23.12 37.46 2.26
N SER A 236 -22.61 36.94 1.13
CA SER A 236 -21.39 37.33 0.39
C SER A 236 -19.99 36.81 0.80
N GLU A 237 -19.33 36.37 -0.27
CA GLU A 237 -17.96 35.88 -0.53
C GLU A 237 -16.83 36.53 0.27
N ALA A 238 -15.86 35.71 0.74
CA ALA A 238 -14.49 35.65 0.20
C ALA A 238 -13.51 34.86 1.10
N VAL A 239 -12.58 34.15 0.45
CA VAL A 239 -11.23 33.70 0.88
C VAL A 239 -11.10 32.45 1.79
N SER A 240 -10.55 31.36 1.25
CA SER A 240 -9.19 30.83 1.51
C SER A 240 -9.06 29.34 1.12
N GLU A 241 -8.46 29.06 -0.04
CA GLU A 241 -8.17 27.70 -0.55
C GLU A 241 -7.01 26.98 0.17
N GLU A 242 -6.51 27.51 1.29
CA GLU A 242 -5.40 26.91 2.05
C GLU A 242 -5.84 26.05 3.25
N ASP A 243 -7.12 26.11 3.66
CA ASP A 243 -7.63 25.36 4.81
C ASP A 243 -8.18 23.96 4.46
N GLU A 244 -8.64 23.71 3.22
CA GLU A 244 -9.23 22.42 2.82
C GLU A 244 -8.21 21.27 2.80
N LYS A 245 -6.94 21.52 2.41
CA LYS A 245 -5.87 20.50 2.46
C LYS A 245 -5.53 20.03 3.87
N LYS A 246 -5.76 20.88 4.88
CA LYS A 246 -5.50 20.57 6.29
C LYS A 246 -6.64 19.78 6.93
N GLU A 247 -7.87 19.94 6.46
CA GLU A 247 -9.01 19.17 6.96
C GLU A 247 -9.03 17.75 6.41
N GLU A 248 -8.71 17.54 5.12
CA GLU A 248 -8.69 16.19 4.54
C GLU A 248 -7.60 15.31 5.20
N THR A 249 -6.40 15.84 5.47
CA THR A 249 -5.35 15.10 6.21
C THR A 249 -5.71 14.80 7.68
N LYS A 250 -6.62 15.58 8.27
CA LYS A 250 -7.08 15.42 9.66
C LYS A 250 -8.03 14.25 9.81
N GLU A 251 -8.84 13.97 8.79
CA GLU A 251 -9.81 12.87 8.79
C GLU A 251 -9.12 11.51 8.55
N GLU A 252 -8.16 11.44 7.62
CA GLU A 252 -7.39 10.20 7.35
C GLU A 252 -6.62 9.71 8.59
N THR A 253 -6.03 10.65 9.35
CA THR A 253 -5.28 10.31 10.55
C THR A 253 -6.21 9.78 11.63
N LYS A 254 -7.41 10.34 11.74
CA LYS A 254 -8.36 9.95 12.79
C LYS A 254 -8.95 8.58 12.54
N GLU A 255 -9.00 8.12 11.29
CA GLU A 255 -9.48 6.79 10.93
C GLU A 255 -8.40 5.72 11.12
N GLU A 256 -7.18 5.94 10.59
CA GLU A 256 -6.07 4.97 10.74
C GLU A 256 -5.61 4.83 12.21
N THR A 257 -5.46 5.94 12.95
CA THR A 257 -5.03 5.86 14.37
C THR A 257 -6.09 5.17 15.24
N LYS A 258 -7.38 5.35 14.92
CA LYS A 258 -8.51 4.76 15.66
C LYS A 258 -8.72 3.29 15.31
N GLU A 259 -8.31 2.87 14.11
CA GLU A 259 -8.29 1.46 13.70
C GLU A 259 -7.12 0.73 14.39
N GLU A 260 -5.92 1.34 14.44
CA GLU A 260 -4.76 0.79 15.16
C GLU A 260 -5.01 0.68 16.68
N THR A 261 -5.56 1.72 17.33
CA THR A 261 -5.85 1.62 18.79
C THR A 261 -6.91 0.58 19.10
N LYS A 262 -7.89 0.37 18.21
CA LYS A 262 -8.98 -0.61 18.39
C LYS A 262 -8.51 -2.04 18.12
N GLU A 263 -7.48 -2.21 17.32
CA GLU A 263 -6.86 -3.51 17.03
C GLU A 263 -5.89 -3.91 18.15
N GLU A 264 -5.08 -2.98 18.67
CA GLU A 264 -4.22 -3.20 19.84
C GLU A 264 -5.04 -3.56 21.10
N THR A 265 -6.14 -2.84 21.37
CA THR A 265 -7.02 -3.23 22.51
C THR A 265 -7.63 -4.62 22.31
N LYS A 266 -7.94 -5.02 21.07
CA LYS A 266 -8.54 -6.34 20.79
C LYS A 266 -7.51 -7.47 20.89
N GLU A 267 -6.23 -7.17 20.67
CA GLU A 267 -5.10 -8.09 20.82
C GLU A 267 -4.75 -8.27 22.31
N GLU A 268 -4.66 -7.18 23.08
CA GLU A 268 -4.46 -7.22 24.55
C GLU A 268 -5.60 -7.99 25.24
N THR A 269 -6.86 -7.74 24.88
CA THR A 269 -8.01 -8.47 25.47
C THR A 269 -7.97 -9.98 25.15
N LYS A 270 -7.39 -10.38 24.01
CA LYS A 270 -7.25 -11.78 23.58
C LYS A 270 -6.09 -12.50 24.27
N GLU A 271 -5.06 -11.75 24.65
CA GLU A 271 -3.90 -12.28 25.36
C GLU A 271 -4.23 -12.48 26.85
N GLU A 272 -4.92 -11.51 27.48
CA GLU A 272 -5.38 -11.62 28.87
C GLU A 272 -6.38 -12.78 29.06
N THR A 273 -7.33 -12.98 28.13
CA THR A 273 -8.27 -14.12 28.21
C THR A 273 -7.61 -15.48 27.99
N LYS A 274 -6.43 -15.53 27.35
CA LYS A 274 -5.64 -16.77 27.21
C LYS A 274 -4.78 -17.08 28.43
N GLU A 275 -4.33 -16.07 29.17
CA GLU A 275 -3.64 -16.27 30.45
C GLU A 275 -4.61 -16.71 31.56
N GLU A 276 -5.79 -16.08 31.68
CA GLU A 276 -6.79 -16.46 32.69
C GLU A 276 -7.34 -17.88 32.48
N THR A 277 -7.43 -18.36 31.23
CA THR A 277 -7.87 -19.74 30.94
C THR A 277 -6.78 -20.79 31.13
N LYS A 278 -5.51 -20.39 31.26
CA LYS A 278 -4.40 -21.28 31.61
C LYS A 278 -4.26 -21.42 33.13
N GLU A 279 -4.44 -20.37 33.90
CA GLU A 279 -4.39 -20.45 35.38
C GLU A 279 -5.59 -21.18 36.00
N ALA A 280 -6.74 -21.23 35.31
CA ALA A 280 -7.92 -21.97 35.79
C ALA A 280 -7.87 -23.50 35.53
N LYS A 281 -6.76 -24.03 35.01
CA LYS A 281 -6.62 -25.45 34.62
C LYS A 281 -5.41 -26.17 35.24
N GLU A 282 -4.70 -25.55 36.18
CA GLU A 282 -3.73 -26.21 37.09
C GLU A 282 -4.32 -26.43 38.48
#